data_AF-A0A7C3DWD2-F1
#
_entry.id   AF-A0A7C3DWD2-F1
#
_cell.length_a   1.000
_cell.length_b   1.000
_cell.length_c   1.000
_cell.angle_alpha   90.00
_cell.angle_beta   90.00
_cell.angle_gamma   90.00
#
_symmetry.space_group_name_H-M   'P 1'
#
loop_
_entity.id
_entity.type
_entity.pdbx_description
1 polymer ?
#
loop_
_entity_poly.entity_id
_entity_poly.type
_entity_poly.pdbx_seq_one_letter_code
_entity_poly.pdbx_strand_id
1 'polypeptide(L)'
;MVPLHLNAVSQRWFWFGCLFEAALGLVALPLGLWLGVDWGAVWGRPGTREVLVGVAVCLPLLALPWGVIHSSWPGFRRIREILEARLLPVLSGWTNLQLLAISLLAGTAEEGLFRGALQAGLEPGLGAAGGLLVASGLFGLGHAVSRGYAVLAAGMGVVLGLEFQLTGSLATPIITHALYDFLALLYLLRRHRVPA
;
A
#
# COMPACT_ATOMS: atom_id res chain seq x y z
N MET A 1 -12.35 -27.22 -3.00
CA MET A 1 -13.46 -26.50 -2.32
C MET A 1 -12.96 -26.07 -0.95
N VAL A 2 -13.02 -24.77 -0.64
CA VAL A 2 -12.64 -24.26 0.70
C VAL A 2 -13.78 -24.59 1.67
N PRO A 3 -13.52 -25.27 2.81
CA PRO A 3 -14.52 -25.55 3.84
C PRO A 3 -15.34 -24.32 4.24
N LEU A 4 -16.66 -24.47 4.42
CA LEU A 4 -17.60 -23.39 4.76
C LEU A 4 -17.17 -22.56 5.99
N HIS A 5 -16.53 -23.18 6.99
CA HIS A 5 -16.04 -22.49 8.19
C HIS A 5 -14.82 -21.59 7.92
N LEU A 6 -13.94 -21.97 6.98
CA LEU A 6 -12.80 -21.16 6.56
C LEU A 6 -13.25 -19.93 5.77
N ASN A 7 -14.38 -20.04 5.05
CA ASN A 7 -14.97 -18.91 4.34
C ASN A 7 -15.47 -17.84 5.34
N ALA A 8 -16.20 -18.23 6.40
CA ALA A 8 -16.70 -17.27 7.39
C ALA A 8 -15.59 -16.50 8.14
N VAL A 9 -14.48 -17.17 8.48
CA VAL A 9 -13.32 -16.51 9.12
C VAL A 9 -12.61 -15.57 8.16
N SER A 10 -12.38 -16.00 6.91
CA SER A 10 -11.77 -15.16 5.87
C SER A 10 -12.62 -13.91 5.58
N GLN A 11 -13.96 -14.02 5.57
CA GLN A 11 -14.85 -12.88 5.43
C GLN A 11 -14.79 -11.90 6.61
N ARG A 12 -14.61 -12.38 7.85
CA ARG A 12 -14.39 -11.49 9.01
C ARG A 12 -13.10 -10.69 8.88
N TRP A 13 -12.03 -11.31 8.40
CA TRP A 13 -10.77 -10.61 8.15
C TRP A 13 -10.87 -9.56 7.06
N PHE A 14 -11.69 -9.78 6.02
CA PHE A 14 -11.94 -8.77 5.00
C PHE A 14 -12.53 -7.50 5.62
N TRP A 15 -13.61 -7.64 6.38
CA TRP A 15 -14.25 -6.50 7.02
C TRP A 15 -13.38 -5.84 8.09
N PHE A 16 -12.60 -6.63 8.83
CA PHE A 16 -11.61 -6.09 9.76
C PHE A 16 -10.56 -5.23 9.04
N GLY A 17 -10.00 -5.74 7.93
CA GLY A 17 -9.07 -4.98 7.09
C GLY A 17 -9.71 -3.69 6.59
N CYS A 18 -10.91 -3.76 6.02
CA CYS A 18 -11.62 -2.56 5.55
C CYS A 18 -11.86 -1.55 6.67
N LEU A 19 -12.25 -1.99 7.87
CA LEU A 19 -12.46 -1.09 9.01
C LEU A 19 -11.15 -0.46 9.47
N PHE A 20 -10.06 -1.22 9.48
CA PHE A 20 -8.73 -0.74 9.84
C PHE A 20 -8.26 0.33 8.86
N GLU A 21 -8.33 0.07 7.54
CA GLU A 21 -7.96 1.05 6.52
C GLU A 21 -8.84 2.30 6.57
N ALA A 22 -10.16 2.13 6.70
CA ALA A 22 -11.07 3.27 6.84
C ALA A 22 -10.73 4.11 8.09
N ALA A 23 -10.38 3.48 9.21
CA ALA A 23 -9.97 4.18 10.42
C ALA A 23 -8.66 4.96 10.21
N LEU A 24 -7.67 4.41 9.49
CA LEU A 24 -6.45 5.12 9.12
C LEU A 24 -6.75 6.37 8.28
N GLY A 25 -7.61 6.24 7.27
CA GLY A 25 -8.04 7.37 6.45
C GLY A 25 -8.80 8.43 7.26
N LEU A 26 -9.63 8.02 8.21
CA LEU A 26 -10.32 8.93 9.13
C LEU A 26 -9.36 9.65 10.08
N VAL A 27 -8.24 9.03 10.47
CA VAL A 27 -7.19 9.67 11.28
C VAL A 27 -6.35 10.63 10.43
N ALA A 28 -6.15 10.33 9.14
CA ALA A 28 -5.38 11.18 8.24
C ALA A 28 -5.95 12.60 8.18
N LEU A 29 -7.27 12.75 8.03
CA LEU A 29 -7.94 14.04 7.88
C LEU A 29 -7.66 15.02 9.03
N PRO A 30 -8.00 14.72 10.31
CA PRO A 30 -7.71 15.62 11.43
C PRO A 30 -6.22 15.80 11.67
N LEU A 31 -5.38 14.79 11.40
CA LEU A 31 -3.93 14.91 11.50
C LEU A 31 -3.38 15.93 10.50
N GLY A 32 -3.80 15.84 9.23
CA GLY A 32 -3.41 16.80 8.20
C GLY A 32 -3.89 18.21 8.51
N LEU A 33 -5.13 18.35 9.00
CA LEU A 33 -5.64 19.65 9.46
C LEU A 33 -4.81 20.23 10.60
N TRP A 34 -4.42 19.41 11.58
CA TRP A 34 -3.57 19.83 12.69
C TRP A 34 -2.16 20.23 12.24
N LEU A 35 -1.63 19.58 11.20
CA LEU A 35 -0.34 19.92 10.59
C LEU A 35 -0.42 21.07 9.56
N GLY A 36 -1.60 21.67 9.36
CA GLY A 36 -1.78 22.80 8.45
C GLY A 36 -1.83 22.43 6.96
N VAL A 37 -2.15 21.17 6.63
CA VAL A 37 -2.28 20.71 5.24
C VAL A 37 -3.53 21.29 4.58
N ASP A 38 -3.35 21.90 3.40
CA ASP A 38 -4.45 22.24 2.49
C ASP A 38 -4.85 21.01 1.67
N TRP A 39 -5.84 20.27 2.16
CA TRP A 39 -6.39 19.08 1.50
C TRP A 39 -6.89 19.35 0.07
N GLY A 40 -7.40 20.55 -0.21
CA GLY A 40 -7.85 20.92 -1.54
C GLY A 40 -6.70 21.03 -2.53
N ALA A 41 -5.56 21.52 -2.07
CA ALA A 41 -4.33 21.60 -2.86
C ALA A 41 -3.68 20.23 -3.06
N VAL A 42 -3.55 19.42 -2.00
CA VAL A 42 -2.79 18.14 -2.08
C VAL A 42 -3.55 17.01 -2.75
N TRP A 43 -4.88 16.94 -2.63
CA TRP A 43 -5.67 15.85 -3.23
C TRP A 43 -5.48 15.80 -4.75
N GLY A 44 -5.40 16.99 -5.37
CA GLY A 44 -5.38 17.16 -6.81
C GLY A 44 -6.71 16.74 -7.46
N ARG A 45 -6.72 16.63 -8.79
CA ARG A 45 -7.88 16.14 -9.55
C ARG A 45 -7.46 14.92 -10.34
N PRO A 46 -8.11 13.75 -10.17
CA PRO A 46 -7.80 12.59 -10.99
C PRO A 46 -8.18 12.90 -12.45
N GLY A 47 -7.18 13.08 -13.30
CA GLY A 47 -7.30 13.20 -14.74
C GLY A 47 -6.53 12.11 -15.46
N THR A 48 -6.55 12.17 -16.80
CA THR A 48 -5.82 11.21 -17.65
C THR A 48 -4.33 11.18 -17.32
N ARG A 49 -3.74 12.34 -16.99
CA ARG A 49 -2.32 12.44 -16.62
C ARG A 49 -2.02 11.64 -15.36
N GLU A 50 -2.82 11.83 -14.31
CA GLU A 50 -2.60 11.20 -13.00
C GLU A 50 -2.72 9.68 -13.10
N VAL A 51 -3.70 9.20 -13.88
CA VAL A 51 -3.86 7.77 -14.20
C VAL A 51 -2.65 7.23 -14.96
N LEU A 52 -2.21 7.91 -16.02
CA LEU A 52 -1.07 7.46 -16.82
C LEU A 52 0.22 7.42 -16.00
N VAL A 53 0.47 8.43 -15.18
CA VAL A 53 1.65 8.49 -14.30
C VAL A 53 1.57 7.36 -13.26
N GLY A 54 0.46 7.20 -12.56
CA GLY A 54 0.34 6.17 -11.53
C GLY A 54 0.49 4.75 -12.09
N VAL A 55 -0.09 4.48 -13.26
CA VAL A 55 0.14 3.22 -13.97
C VAL A 55 1.60 3.06 -14.36
N ALA A 56 2.23 4.10 -14.94
CA ALA A 56 3.61 4.04 -15.38
C ALA A 56 4.60 3.82 -14.22
N VAL A 57 4.35 4.40 -13.04
CA VAL A 57 5.16 4.19 -11.83
C VAL A 57 4.90 2.80 -11.24
N CYS A 58 3.66 2.31 -11.27
CA CYS A 58 3.33 0.96 -10.79
C CYS A 58 4.06 -0.15 -11.57
N LEU A 59 4.16 -0.04 -12.90
CA LEU A 59 4.72 -1.11 -13.75
C LEU A 59 6.11 -1.60 -13.32
N PRO A 60 7.15 -0.74 -13.15
CA PRO A 60 8.45 -1.19 -12.69
C PRO A 60 8.42 -1.74 -11.25
N LEU A 61 7.51 -1.26 -10.40
CA LEU A 61 7.37 -1.74 -9.01
C LEU A 61 6.91 -3.20 -8.95
N LEU A 62 6.17 -3.70 -9.96
CA LEU A 62 5.76 -5.10 -10.04
C LEU A 62 6.94 -6.09 -10.17
N ALA A 63 8.15 -5.60 -10.48
CA ALA A 63 9.36 -6.41 -10.40
C ALA A 63 9.65 -6.88 -8.96
N LEU A 64 9.21 -6.14 -7.93
CA LEU A 64 9.41 -6.50 -6.52
C LEU A 64 8.64 -7.77 -6.12
N PRO A 65 7.30 -7.86 -6.24
CA PRO A 65 6.59 -9.09 -5.90
C PRO A 65 7.04 -10.28 -6.76
N TRP A 66 7.37 -10.04 -8.04
CA TRP A 66 7.97 -11.07 -8.88
C TRP A 66 9.32 -11.56 -8.34
N GLY A 67 10.21 -10.65 -7.95
CA GLY A 67 11.52 -10.97 -7.39
C GLY A 67 11.41 -11.69 -6.04
N VAL A 68 10.51 -11.25 -5.16
CA VAL A 68 10.24 -11.91 -3.87
C VAL A 68 9.77 -13.36 -4.09
N ILE A 69 8.92 -13.59 -5.09
CA ILE A 69 8.35 -14.91 -5.36
C ILE A 69 9.34 -15.86 -6.04
N HIS A 70 10.22 -15.40 -6.92
CA HIS A 70 11.11 -16.28 -7.70
C HIS A 70 12.56 -16.33 -7.22
N SER A 71 13.01 -15.39 -6.39
CA SER A 71 14.40 -15.35 -5.95
C SER A 71 14.73 -16.42 -4.92
N SER A 72 15.95 -16.97 -5.02
CA SER A 72 16.55 -17.84 -4.00
C SER A 72 17.30 -17.06 -2.91
N TRP A 73 17.42 -15.74 -3.03
CA TRP A 73 18.12 -14.91 -2.06
C TRP A 73 17.48 -15.04 -0.66
N PRO A 74 18.26 -15.28 0.42
CA PRO A 74 17.70 -15.57 1.74
C PRO A 74 16.72 -14.53 2.28
N GLY A 75 16.93 -13.24 2.00
CA GLY A 75 16.02 -12.19 2.46
C GLY A 75 14.65 -12.24 1.78
N PHE A 76 14.62 -12.44 0.45
CA PHE A 76 13.37 -12.58 -0.31
C PHE A 76 12.65 -13.87 0.01
N ARG A 77 13.37 -14.99 0.20
CA ARG A 77 12.77 -16.24 0.68
C ARG A 77 12.08 -16.07 2.03
N ARG A 78 12.74 -15.44 3.00
CA ARG A 78 12.16 -15.18 4.32
C ARG A 78 10.91 -14.28 4.25
N ILE A 79 10.94 -13.25 3.41
CA ILE A 79 9.78 -12.38 3.19
C ILE A 79 8.63 -13.20 2.59
N ARG A 80 8.89 -13.96 1.52
CA ARG A 80 7.90 -14.83 0.87
C ARG A 80 7.28 -15.79 1.87
N GLU A 81 8.07 -16.52 2.65
CA GLU A 81 7.59 -17.47 3.66
C GLU A 81 6.67 -16.79 4.69
N ILE A 82 7.01 -15.58 5.15
CA ILE A 82 6.16 -14.82 6.08
C ILE A 82 4.86 -14.39 5.43
N LEU A 83 4.91 -13.84 4.20
CA LEU A 83 3.71 -13.42 3.47
C LEU A 83 2.80 -14.62 3.18
N GLU A 84 3.36 -15.75 2.75
CA GLU A 84 2.61 -16.98 2.51
C GLU A 84 1.96 -17.50 3.82
N ALA A 85 2.72 -17.54 4.92
CA ALA A 85 2.21 -18.03 6.20
C ALA A 85 1.17 -17.11 6.86
N ARG A 86 1.24 -15.80 6.63
CA ARG A 86 0.37 -14.80 7.28
C ARG A 86 -0.80 -14.37 6.40
N LEU A 87 -0.55 -14.07 5.13
CA LEU A 87 -1.55 -13.49 4.23
C LEU A 87 -2.40 -14.55 3.53
N LEU A 88 -1.83 -15.68 3.07
CA LEU A 88 -2.63 -16.66 2.33
C LEU A 88 -3.83 -17.22 3.11
N PRO A 89 -3.71 -17.56 4.41
CA PRO A 89 -4.88 -18.03 5.16
C PRO A 89 -6.02 -17.00 5.17
N VAL A 90 -5.67 -15.71 5.23
CA VAL A 90 -6.62 -14.59 5.21
C VAL A 90 -7.25 -14.41 3.82
N LEU A 91 -6.40 -14.36 2.78
CA LEU A 91 -6.79 -14.04 1.40
C LEU A 91 -7.47 -15.22 0.67
N SER A 92 -7.26 -16.46 1.13
CA SER A 92 -7.69 -17.67 0.41
C SER A 92 -9.18 -17.70 0.07
N GLY A 93 -10.03 -17.11 0.93
CA GLY A 93 -11.48 -16.99 0.75
C GLY A 93 -11.95 -15.70 0.07
N TRP A 94 -11.05 -14.79 -0.32
CA TRP A 94 -11.44 -13.52 -0.93
C TRP A 94 -11.64 -13.64 -2.44
N THR A 95 -12.61 -12.87 -2.94
CA THR A 95 -12.86 -12.69 -4.38
C THR A 95 -11.93 -11.63 -4.97
N ASN A 96 -11.78 -11.62 -6.30
CA ASN A 96 -11.03 -10.56 -6.98
C ASN A 96 -11.62 -9.16 -6.70
N LEU A 97 -12.93 -9.06 -6.51
CA LEU A 97 -13.59 -7.79 -6.15
C LEU A 97 -13.21 -7.34 -4.75
N GLN A 98 -13.09 -8.27 -3.79
CA GLN A 98 -12.63 -7.96 -2.44
C GLN A 98 -11.17 -7.51 -2.43
N LEU A 99 -10.31 -8.17 -3.21
CA LEU A 99 -8.92 -7.72 -3.41
C LEU A 99 -8.87 -6.31 -4.00
N LEU A 100 -9.68 -6.01 -5.02
CA LEU A 100 -9.74 -4.67 -5.59
C LEU A 100 -10.25 -3.64 -4.56
N ALA A 101 -11.30 -3.97 -3.81
CA ALA A 101 -11.91 -3.07 -2.84
C ALA A 101 -10.95 -2.72 -1.70
N ILE A 102 -10.26 -3.71 -1.12
CA ILE A 102 -9.29 -3.45 -0.05
C ILE A 102 -8.08 -2.68 -0.58
N SER A 103 -7.58 -2.98 -1.78
CA SER A 103 -6.44 -2.25 -2.36
C SER A 103 -6.77 -0.79 -2.69
N LEU A 104 -7.98 -0.51 -3.20
CA LEU A 104 -8.44 0.87 -3.39
C LEU A 104 -8.57 1.61 -2.06
N LEU A 105 -9.08 0.94 -1.03
CA LEU A 105 -9.28 1.53 0.28
C LEU A 105 -7.94 1.79 0.98
N ALA A 106 -7.05 0.81 1.04
CA ALA A 106 -5.70 0.94 1.60
C ALA A 106 -4.90 2.00 0.84
N GLY A 107 -4.86 1.92 -0.51
CA GLY A 107 -4.19 2.92 -1.32
C GLY A 107 -4.72 4.34 -1.08
N THR A 108 -6.02 4.52 -0.85
CA THR A 108 -6.57 5.85 -0.53
C THR A 108 -6.25 6.28 0.90
N ALA A 109 -6.46 5.40 1.87
CA ALA A 109 -6.32 5.70 3.30
C ALA A 109 -4.87 5.90 3.70
N GLU A 110 -3.98 5.00 3.28
CA GLU A 110 -2.56 5.06 3.59
C GLU A 110 -1.89 6.24 2.90
N GLU A 111 -2.14 6.47 1.61
CA GLU A 111 -1.57 7.66 0.95
C GLU A 111 -2.13 8.96 1.55
N GLY A 112 -3.41 8.99 1.92
CA GLY A 112 -3.98 10.06 2.73
C GLY A 112 -3.18 10.31 4.00
N LEU A 113 -2.90 9.26 4.78
CA LEU A 113 -2.17 9.39 6.04
C LEU A 113 -0.70 9.76 5.85
N PHE A 114 0.03 9.01 5.02
CA PHE A 114 1.48 9.14 4.92
C PHE A 114 1.89 10.29 4.01
N ARG A 115 1.22 10.52 2.88
CA ARG A 115 1.63 11.54 1.89
C ARG A 115 0.84 12.82 2.10
N GLY A 116 -0.48 12.68 2.21
CA GLY A 116 -1.39 13.80 2.45
C GLY A 116 -1.17 14.47 3.80
N ALA A 117 -1.21 13.72 4.90
CA ALA A 117 -1.08 14.29 6.24
C ALA A 117 0.38 14.42 6.69
N LEU A 118 1.11 13.30 6.80
CA LEU A 118 2.44 13.29 7.40
C LEU A 118 3.49 13.96 6.52
N GLN A 119 3.66 13.55 5.27
CA GLN A 119 4.68 14.10 4.39
C GLN A 119 4.42 15.60 4.16
N ALA A 120 3.29 15.97 3.54
CA ALA A 120 2.98 17.37 3.26
C ALA A 120 2.92 18.24 4.52
N GLY A 121 2.43 17.71 5.64
CA GLY A 121 2.36 18.45 6.91
C GLY A 121 3.72 18.69 7.58
N LEU A 122 4.71 17.82 7.33
CA LEU A 122 6.06 17.94 7.90
C LEU A 122 7.03 18.72 7.00
N GLU A 123 6.74 18.83 5.70
CA GLU A 123 7.57 19.56 4.73
C GLU A 123 7.84 21.03 5.12
N PRO A 124 6.89 21.82 5.67
CA PRO A 124 7.18 23.19 6.09
C PRO A 124 8.24 23.30 7.20
N GLY A 125 8.31 22.30 8.10
CA GLY A 125 9.25 22.31 9.23
C GLY A 125 10.56 21.56 8.98
N LEU A 126 10.53 20.51 8.16
CA LEU A 126 11.67 19.61 7.91
C LEU A 126 12.24 19.73 6.48
N GLY A 127 11.61 20.53 5.62
CA GLY A 127 11.88 20.59 4.19
C GLY A 127 11.34 19.37 3.42
N ALA A 128 11.37 19.46 2.09
CA ALA A 128 10.88 18.41 1.18
C ALA A 128 11.49 17.04 1.47
N ALA A 129 12.81 16.97 1.65
CA ALA A 129 13.50 15.71 1.94
C ALA A 129 13.17 15.17 3.33
N GLY A 130 13.03 16.04 4.33
CA GLY A 130 12.71 15.64 5.70
C GLY A 130 11.30 15.06 5.82
N GLY A 131 10.30 15.72 5.23
CA GLY A 131 8.92 15.20 5.17
C GLY A 131 8.86 13.85 4.47
N LEU A 132 9.53 13.73 3.31
CA LEU A 132 9.63 12.48 2.54
C LEU A 132 10.21 11.33 3.36
N LEU A 133 11.38 11.55 3.98
CA LEU A 133 12.10 10.49 4.70
C LEU A 133 11.36 10.06 5.97
N VAL A 134 10.78 11.01 6.71
CA VAL A 134 10.00 10.69 7.92
C VAL A 134 8.74 9.90 7.56
N ALA A 135 7.95 10.38 6.59
CA ALA A 135 6.73 9.68 6.16
C ALA A 135 7.04 8.27 5.61
N SER A 136 8.10 8.13 4.80
CA SER A 136 8.53 6.84 4.25
C SER A 136 9.02 5.87 5.33
N GLY A 137 9.75 6.38 6.33
CA GLY A 137 10.19 5.60 7.48
C GLY A 137 9.01 5.09 8.31
N LEU A 138 8.05 5.97 8.59
CA LEU A 138 6.81 5.62 9.31
C LEU A 138 5.96 4.61 8.51
N PHE A 139 5.88 4.76 7.20
CA PHE A 139 5.23 3.78 6.31
C PHE A 139 5.88 2.40 6.44
N GLY A 140 7.21 2.33 6.38
CA GLY A 140 7.96 1.08 6.58
C GLY A 140 7.74 0.46 7.97
N LEU A 141 7.65 1.29 9.02
CA LEU A 141 7.36 0.83 10.38
C LEU A 141 5.92 0.29 10.53
N GLY A 142 4.94 0.91 9.89
CA GLY A 142 3.56 0.42 9.83
C GLY A 142 3.47 -0.98 9.20
N HIS A 143 4.42 -1.30 8.32
CA HIS A 143 4.51 -2.58 7.61
C HIS A 143 5.46 -3.58 8.26
N ALA A 144 5.93 -3.39 9.50
CA ALA A 144 7.03 -4.17 10.06
C ALA A 144 6.70 -5.63 10.47
N VAL A 145 6.19 -6.45 9.55
CA VAL A 145 6.04 -7.92 9.72
C VAL A 145 7.39 -8.64 9.79
N SER A 146 8.43 -8.04 9.22
CA SER A 146 9.84 -8.38 9.41
C SER A 146 10.70 -7.15 9.13
N ARG A 147 11.94 -7.15 9.62
CA ARG A 147 12.91 -6.08 9.31
C ARG A 147 13.11 -5.88 7.80
N GLY A 148 13.23 -6.98 7.05
CA GLY A 148 13.44 -6.90 5.60
C GLY A 148 12.24 -6.32 4.87
N TYR A 149 11.03 -6.71 5.27
CA TYR A 149 9.81 -6.17 4.68
C TYR A 149 9.60 -4.70 5.05
N ALA A 150 9.91 -4.28 6.28
CA ALA A 150 9.89 -2.88 6.69
C ALA A 150 10.81 -2.00 5.82
N VAL A 151 12.00 -2.49 5.48
CA VAL A 151 12.94 -1.78 4.59
C VAL A 151 12.40 -1.69 3.17
N LEU A 152 11.82 -2.77 2.63
CA LEU A 152 11.19 -2.72 1.31
C LEU A 152 10.00 -1.76 1.28
N ALA A 153 9.16 -1.80 2.31
CA ALA A 153 8.02 -0.89 2.46
C ALA A 153 8.48 0.56 2.60
N ALA A 154 9.54 0.85 3.36
CA ALA A 154 10.11 2.20 3.43
C ALA A 154 10.65 2.66 2.07
N GLY A 155 11.25 1.75 1.28
CA GLY A 155 11.69 2.04 -0.09
C GLY A 155 10.52 2.37 -1.03
N MET A 156 9.44 1.60 -0.97
CA MET A 156 8.16 1.91 -1.64
C MET A 156 7.61 3.26 -1.15
N GLY A 157 7.75 3.50 0.16
CA GLY A 157 7.59 4.75 0.88
C GLY A 157 8.11 5.94 0.08
N VAL A 158 9.42 5.90 -0.18
CA VAL A 158 10.17 6.92 -0.89
C VAL A 158 9.70 7.07 -2.34
N VAL A 159 9.43 5.98 -3.05
CA VAL A 159 8.96 6.06 -4.44
C VAL A 159 7.63 6.79 -4.54
N LEU A 160 6.65 6.40 -3.73
CA LEU A 160 5.32 7.04 -3.69
C LEU A 160 5.40 8.49 -3.19
N GLY A 161 6.29 8.77 -2.22
CA GLY A 161 6.49 10.13 -1.73
C GLY A 161 7.17 11.06 -2.73
N LEU A 162 8.11 10.54 -3.53
CA LEU A 162 8.70 11.27 -4.66
C LEU A 162 7.69 11.47 -5.78
N GLU A 163 6.89 10.44 -6.09
CA GLU A 163 5.78 10.56 -7.04
C GLU A 163 4.85 11.71 -6.64
N PHE A 164 4.44 11.75 -5.36
CA PHE A 164 3.62 12.84 -4.83
C PHE A 164 4.27 14.22 -4.99
N GLN A 165 5.55 14.39 -4.64
CA GLN A 165 6.26 15.67 -4.76
C GLN A 165 6.39 16.13 -6.22
N LEU A 166 6.69 15.19 -7.13
CA LEU A 166 6.90 15.49 -8.54
C LEU A 166 5.59 15.80 -9.27
N THR A 167 4.48 15.19 -8.85
CA THR A 167 3.18 15.36 -9.51
C THR A 167 2.35 16.45 -8.88
N GLY A 168 2.58 16.76 -7.60
CA GLY A 168 1.77 17.66 -6.78
C GLY A 168 0.35 17.13 -6.55
N SER A 169 0.11 15.83 -6.73
CA SER A 169 -1.24 15.25 -6.63
C SER A 169 -1.22 13.90 -5.94
N LEU A 170 -2.02 13.79 -4.87
CA LEU A 170 -2.23 12.55 -4.14
C LEU A 170 -2.91 11.46 -4.97
N ALA A 171 -3.65 11.83 -6.02
CA ALA A 171 -4.27 10.86 -6.94
C ALA A 171 -3.23 9.92 -7.58
N THR A 172 -2.02 10.41 -7.87
CA THR A 172 -0.96 9.59 -8.50
C THR A 172 -0.48 8.44 -7.61
N PRO A 173 0.06 8.68 -6.38
CA PRO A 173 0.46 7.58 -5.50
C PRO A 173 -0.72 6.70 -5.06
N ILE A 174 -1.95 7.24 -4.94
CA ILE A 174 -3.14 6.42 -4.64
C ILE A 174 -3.34 5.36 -5.75
N ILE A 175 -3.25 5.77 -7.01
CA ILE A 175 -3.41 4.87 -8.16
C ILE A 175 -2.25 3.86 -8.20
N THR A 176 -1.01 4.33 -8.03
CA THR A 176 0.17 3.46 -7.99
C THR A 176 0.04 2.40 -6.90
N HIS A 177 -0.27 2.82 -5.67
CA HIS A 177 -0.35 1.94 -4.51
C HIS A 177 -1.51 0.95 -4.64
N ALA A 178 -2.72 1.43 -4.94
CA ALA A 178 -3.88 0.55 -5.09
C ALA A 178 -3.70 -0.48 -6.22
N LEU A 179 -3.11 -0.07 -7.34
CA LEU A 179 -2.83 -0.98 -8.45
C LEU A 179 -1.74 -1.98 -8.10
N TYR A 180 -0.65 -1.53 -7.45
CA TYR A 180 0.44 -2.38 -6.99
C TYR A 180 -0.09 -3.47 -6.04
N ASP A 181 -0.86 -3.09 -5.03
CA ASP A 181 -1.43 -4.01 -4.06
C ASP A 181 -2.37 -5.02 -4.72
N PHE A 182 -3.28 -4.54 -5.57
CA PHE A 182 -4.23 -5.41 -6.24
C PHE A 182 -3.51 -6.47 -7.07
N LEU A 183 -2.50 -6.06 -7.86
CA LEU A 183 -1.73 -6.96 -8.71
C LEU A 183 -0.81 -7.89 -7.91
N ALA A 184 -0.15 -7.40 -6.86
CA ALA A 184 0.72 -8.20 -6.00
C ALA A 184 -0.08 -9.28 -5.25
N LEU A 185 -1.22 -8.92 -4.65
CA LEU A 185 -2.10 -9.85 -3.95
C LEU A 185 -2.74 -10.86 -4.91
N LEU A 186 -3.20 -10.40 -6.08
CA LEU A 186 -3.75 -11.28 -7.11
C LEU A 186 -2.70 -12.28 -7.61
N TYR A 187 -1.47 -11.82 -7.82
CA TYR A 187 -0.36 -12.65 -8.26
C TYR A 187 0.00 -13.72 -7.22
N LEU A 188 0.14 -13.32 -5.95
CA LEU A 188 0.36 -14.23 -4.83
C LEU A 188 -0.74 -15.29 -4.72
N LEU A 189 -2.01 -14.87 -4.74
CA LEU A 189 -3.15 -15.79 -4.61
C LEU A 189 -3.27 -16.78 -5.78
N ARG A 190 -3.04 -16.32 -7.02
CA ARG A 190 -3.09 -17.19 -8.20
C ARG A 190 -1.96 -18.23 -8.20
N ARG A 191 -0.75 -17.84 -7.78
CA ARG A 191 0.40 -18.76 -7.74
C ARG A 191 0.16 -19.98 -6.83
N HIS A 192 -0.61 -19.82 -5.75
CA HIS A 192 -0.91 -20.90 -4.82
C HIS A 192 -2.21 -21.65 -5.10
N ARG A 193 -3.11 -21.09 -5.93
CA ARG A 193 -4.30 -21.81 -6.40
C ARG A 193 -4.00 -22.82 -7.51
N VAL A 194 -2.89 -22.66 -8.23
CA VAL A 194 -2.40 -23.62 -9.23
C VAL A 194 -1.49 -24.64 -8.51
N PRO A 195 -1.86 -25.93 -8.43
CA PRO A 195 -0.97 -26.97 -7.92
C PRO A 195 0.35 -26.97 -8.70
N ALA A 196 1.47 -27.08 -8.00
CA ALA A 196 2.80 -27.22 -8.59
C ALA A 196 2.96 -28.54 -9.34
#